data_AF-A0AAW4GKU7-F1
#
_entry.id   AF-A0AAW4GKU7-F1
#
_cell.length_a   1.000
_cell.length_b   1.000
_cell.length_c   1.000
_cell.angle_alpha   90.00
_cell.angle_beta   90.00
_cell.angle_gamma   90.00
#
_symmetry.space_group_name_H-M   'P 1'
#
loop_
_entity.id
_entity.type
_entity.pdbx_description
1 polymer ?
#
loop_
_entity_poly.entity_id
_entity_poly.type
_entity_poly.pdbx_seq_one_letter_code
_entity_poly.pdbx_strand_id
1 'polypeptide(L)'
;MYRPALLIPLLLATGCAHRLDRQPMPPPGYIGNYEAVRAAQDDPSRGISGVFVLTVQATGTEGERIYLNSERDYRHPLNITLNIDAALRPELEKAFGMKLEQLQNRRLLVRGTAGRVRIAFIDSNGQQSDKYYYQTQIEIRDAKQLRFAP
;
A
#
# COMPACT_ATOMS: atom_id res chain seq x y z
N MET A 1 8.07 -53.28 -35.53
CA MET A 1 7.63 -52.96 -34.14
C MET A 1 7.95 -51.50 -33.88
N TYR A 2 6.91 -50.66 -33.85
CA TYR A 2 7.00 -49.19 -33.74
C TYR A 2 7.24 -48.76 -32.28
N ARG A 3 8.23 -47.90 -32.04
CA ARG A 3 8.43 -47.19 -30.76
C ARG A 3 7.70 -45.85 -30.84
N PRO A 4 6.73 -45.54 -29.96
CA PRO A 4 6.16 -44.20 -29.93
C PRO A 4 7.11 -43.29 -29.15
N ALA A 5 7.62 -42.26 -29.83
CA ALA A 5 8.34 -41.16 -29.19
C ALA A 5 7.33 -40.29 -28.44
N LEU A 6 7.47 -40.25 -27.11
CA LEU A 6 6.64 -39.42 -26.23
C LEU A 6 7.08 -37.96 -26.36
N LEU A 7 6.32 -37.15 -27.09
CA LEU A 7 6.48 -35.69 -27.15
C LEU A 7 5.87 -35.08 -25.88
N ILE A 8 6.73 -34.60 -24.99
CA ILE A 8 6.33 -33.82 -23.80
C ILE A 8 6.09 -32.36 -24.23
N PRO A 9 4.89 -31.79 -24.01
CA PRO A 9 4.65 -30.38 -24.30
C PRO A 9 5.30 -29.50 -23.21
N LEU A 10 6.22 -28.64 -23.64
CA LEU A 10 6.84 -27.61 -22.80
C LEU A 10 5.84 -26.48 -22.56
N LEU A 11 5.17 -26.50 -21.40
CA LEU A 11 4.33 -25.40 -20.92
C LEU A 11 5.22 -24.20 -20.55
N LEU A 12 5.31 -23.23 -21.45
CA LEU A 12 5.91 -21.91 -21.17
C LEU A 12 4.94 -21.12 -20.28
N ALA A 13 5.07 -21.24 -18.97
CA ALA A 13 4.43 -20.34 -18.04
C ALA A 13 5.14 -18.97 -18.14
N THR A 14 4.58 -18.03 -18.90
CA THR A 14 4.96 -16.63 -18.81
C THR A 14 4.44 -16.08 -17.48
N GLY A 15 5.23 -16.29 -16.42
CA GLY A 15 5.00 -15.63 -15.15
C GLY A 15 5.13 -14.12 -15.35
N CYS A 16 4.02 -13.39 -15.18
CA CYS A 16 4.08 -11.95 -14.95
C CYS A 16 4.84 -11.75 -13.63
N ALA A 17 6.17 -11.65 -13.71
CA ALA A 17 6.99 -11.20 -12.60
C ALA A 17 6.54 -9.78 -12.28
N HIS A 18 5.63 -9.66 -11.31
CA HIS A 18 5.29 -8.39 -10.72
C HIS A 18 6.61 -7.78 -10.25
N ARG A 19 6.97 -6.61 -10.77
CA ARG A 19 8.31 -6.01 -10.60
C ARG A 19 8.52 -5.60 -9.14
N LEU A 20 8.86 -6.56 -8.29
CA LEU A 20 9.47 -6.33 -6.97
C LEU A 20 10.76 -5.51 -7.12
N ASP A 21 11.43 -5.60 -8.28
CA ASP A 21 12.71 -4.96 -8.59
C ASP A 21 12.72 -3.42 -8.66
N ARG A 22 11.58 -2.72 -8.55
CA ARG A 22 11.55 -1.27 -8.84
C ARG A 22 11.45 -0.36 -7.62
N GLN A 23 11.27 -0.89 -6.40
CA GLN A 23 11.31 -0.03 -5.21
C GLN A 23 12.75 0.10 -4.70
N PRO A 24 13.32 1.32 -4.64
CA PRO A 24 14.65 1.52 -4.08
C PRO A 24 14.66 1.00 -2.64
N MET A 25 15.76 0.36 -2.22
CA MET A 25 15.93 -0.05 -0.84
C MET A 25 15.66 1.14 0.11
N PRO A 26 15.01 0.89 1.26
CA PRO A 26 14.84 1.93 2.26
C PRO A 26 16.23 2.38 2.76
N PRO A 27 16.47 3.69 2.97
CA PRO A 27 17.69 4.13 3.64
C PRO A 27 17.75 3.55 5.07
N PRO A 28 18.95 3.39 5.66
CA PRO A 28 19.09 2.91 7.03
C PRO A 28 18.22 3.70 8.02
N GLY A 29 17.56 2.99 8.92
CA GLY A 29 16.67 3.59 9.94
C GLY A 29 15.23 3.83 9.48
N TYR A 30 14.88 3.50 8.24
CA TYR A 30 13.49 3.54 7.74
C TYR A 30 12.98 2.15 7.37
N ILE A 31 11.68 1.94 7.55
CA ILE A 31 11.00 0.68 7.24
C ILE A 31 10.47 0.74 5.81
N GLY A 32 10.81 -0.26 4.99
CA GLY A 32 10.30 -0.38 3.62
C GLY A 32 8.90 -1.01 3.55
N ASN A 33 8.21 -0.86 2.42
CA ASN A 33 6.85 -1.38 2.23
C ASN A 33 6.71 -2.87 2.56
N TYR A 34 7.60 -3.68 1.98
CA TYR A 34 7.57 -5.13 2.14
C TYR A 34 7.78 -5.57 3.59
N GLU A 35 8.71 -4.93 4.30
CA GLU A 35 8.97 -5.19 5.73
C GLU A 35 7.76 -4.78 6.58
N ALA A 36 7.19 -3.60 6.32
CA ALA A 36 6.04 -3.10 7.05
C ALA A 36 4.81 -4.00 6.91
N VAL A 37 4.49 -4.40 5.68
CA VAL A 37 3.37 -5.30 5.40
C VAL A 37 3.58 -6.65 6.06
N ARG A 38 4.77 -7.24 5.91
CA ARG A 38 5.08 -8.54 6.53
C ARG A 38 4.94 -8.47 8.05
N ALA A 39 5.56 -7.49 8.68
CA ALA A 39 5.51 -7.35 10.14
C ALA A 39 4.08 -7.07 10.65
N ALA A 40 3.28 -6.28 9.92
CA ALA A 40 1.88 -6.05 10.26
C ALA A 40 1.00 -7.30 10.09
N GLN A 41 1.38 -8.21 9.18
CA GLN A 41 0.71 -9.50 9.00
C GLN A 41 1.13 -10.51 10.07
N ASP A 42 2.39 -10.49 10.50
CA ASP A 42 2.95 -11.37 11.53
C ASP A 42 2.40 -11.03 12.93
N ASP A 43 2.14 -9.75 13.21
CA ASP A 43 1.42 -9.30 14.41
C ASP A 43 0.22 -8.39 14.08
N PRO A 44 -0.93 -8.98 13.72
CA PRO A 44 -2.12 -8.22 13.36
C PRO A 44 -2.73 -7.40 14.51
N SER A 45 -2.38 -7.73 15.75
CA SER A 45 -2.95 -7.08 16.94
C SER A 45 -2.26 -5.76 17.27
N ARG A 46 -0.94 -5.70 17.06
CA ARG A 46 -0.12 -4.52 17.36
C ARG A 46 0.37 -3.80 16.11
N GLY A 47 0.52 -4.50 14.99
CA GLY A 47 1.20 -3.99 13.81
C GLY A 47 2.68 -3.71 14.08
N ILE A 48 3.27 -2.84 13.26
CA ILE A 48 4.64 -2.35 13.42
C ILE A 48 4.63 -0.83 13.48
N SER A 49 5.39 -0.24 14.42
CA SER A 49 5.51 1.21 14.57
C SER A 49 6.90 1.68 14.16
N GLY A 50 6.96 2.85 13.51
CA GLY A 50 8.23 3.42 13.09
C GLY A 50 8.08 4.57 12.09
N VAL A 51 9.12 4.77 11.29
CA VAL A 51 9.10 5.69 10.16
C VAL A 51 9.26 4.88 8.88
N PHE A 52 8.22 4.89 8.06
CA PHE A 52 8.15 4.17 6.81
C PHE A 52 8.61 5.06 5.66
N VAL A 53 9.25 4.46 4.67
CA VAL A 53 9.57 5.14 3.41
C VAL A 53 8.80 4.48 2.28
N LEU A 54 7.94 5.25 1.62
CA LEU A 54 7.13 4.74 0.51
C LEU A 54 7.00 5.76 -0.61
N THR A 55 6.84 5.25 -1.83
CA THR A 55 6.48 6.08 -3.00
C THR A 55 4.97 5.99 -3.20
N VAL A 56 4.30 7.14 -3.28
CA VAL A 56 2.87 7.19 -3.58
C VAL A 56 2.65 6.78 -5.04
N GLN A 57 1.89 5.72 -5.27
CA GLN A 57 1.58 5.20 -6.61
C GLN A 57 0.15 5.52 -7.06
N ALA A 58 -0.77 5.71 -6.12
CA ALA A 58 -2.14 6.14 -6.38
C ALA A 58 -2.68 7.01 -5.25
N THR A 59 -3.63 7.88 -5.58
CA THR A 59 -4.35 8.75 -4.64
C THR A 59 -5.85 8.53 -4.78
N GLY A 60 -6.60 8.69 -3.70
CA GLY A 60 -8.06 8.57 -3.71
C GLY A 60 -8.70 9.45 -2.66
N THR A 61 -10.00 9.71 -2.80
CA THR A 61 -10.81 10.41 -1.80
C THR A 61 -12.19 9.76 -1.79
N GLU A 62 -12.69 9.45 -0.59
CA GLU A 62 -14.00 8.85 -0.39
C GLU A 62 -14.57 9.39 0.92
N GLY A 63 -15.69 10.11 0.85
CA GLY A 63 -16.27 10.79 2.01
C GLY A 63 -15.25 11.70 2.70
N GLU A 64 -15.08 11.51 4.00
CA GLU A 64 -14.16 12.30 4.86
C GLU A 64 -12.73 11.74 4.89
N ARG A 65 -12.38 10.83 3.97
CA ARG A 65 -11.07 10.19 3.92
C ARG A 65 -10.33 10.47 2.62
N ILE A 66 -9.03 10.70 2.75
CA ILE A 66 -8.07 10.78 1.65
C ILE A 66 -7.11 9.60 1.78
N TYR A 67 -6.82 8.97 0.66
CA TYR A 67 -5.95 7.80 0.60
C TYR A 67 -4.72 8.06 -0.26
N LEU A 68 -3.54 7.80 0.27
CA LEU A 68 -2.31 7.70 -0.51
C LEU A 68 -1.84 6.24 -0.46
N ASN A 69 -1.72 5.60 -1.61
CA ASN A 69 -1.40 4.17 -1.72
C ASN A 69 0.02 3.99 -2.23
N SER A 70 0.73 3.03 -1.63
CA SER A 70 2.08 2.67 -2.07
C SER A 70 2.11 1.78 -3.31
N GLU A 71 0.95 1.25 -3.71
CA GLU A 71 0.71 0.49 -4.94
C GLU A 71 -0.42 1.13 -5.75
N ARG A 72 -0.44 0.84 -7.07
CA ARG A 72 -1.50 1.36 -7.96
C ARG A 72 -2.87 0.76 -7.66
N ASP A 73 -2.89 -0.53 -7.34
CA ASP A 73 -4.07 -1.21 -6.86
C ASP A 73 -4.04 -1.24 -5.33
N TYR A 74 -5.02 -0.60 -4.69
CA TYR A 74 -5.12 -0.54 -3.23
C TYR A 74 -5.40 -1.91 -2.58
N ARG A 75 -5.80 -2.90 -3.39
CA ARG A 75 -6.01 -4.30 -2.96
C ARG A 75 -4.77 -5.16 -3.11
N HIS A 76 -3.69 -4.60 -3.67
CA HIS A 76 -2.45 -5.34 -3.82
C HIS A 76 -1.93 -5.78 -2.43
N PRO A 77 -1.50 -7.03 -2.24
CA PRO A 77 -1.09 -7.54 -0.93
C PRO A 77 0.06 -6.77 -0.27
N LEU A 78 0.89 -6.10 -1.06
CA LEU A 78 2.01 -5.26 -0.58
C LEU A 78 1.66 -3.77 -0.46
N ASN A 79 0.40 -3.39 -0.69
CA ASN A 79 -0.03 -2.01 -0.55
C ASN A 79 -0.05 -1.57 0.90
N ILE A 80 0.50 -0.39 1.16
CA ILE A 80 0.26 0.40 2.36
C ILE A 80 -0.65 1.56 1.95
N THR A 81 -1.80 1.65 2.60
CA THR A 81 -2.70 2.80 2.48
C THR A 81 -2.43 3.76 3.64
N LEU A 82 -2.06 4.99 3.32
CA LEU A 82 -2.13 6.10 4.27
C LEU A 82 -3.60 6.54 4.32
N ASN A 83 -4.23 6.35 5.47
CA ASN A 83 -5.61 6.73 5.71
C ASN A 83 -5.62 8.09 6.42
N ILE A 84 -5.97 9.13 5.67
CA ILE A 84 -5.83 10.53 6.08
C ILE A 84 -7.23 11.11 6.30
N ASP A 85 -7.44 11.75 7.44
CA ASP A 85 -8.62 12.60 7.65
C ASP A 85 -8.61 13.78 6.68
N ALA A 86 -9.70 13.98 5.93
CA ALA A 86 -9.82 15.07 4.95
C ALA A 86 -9.66 16.47 5.59
N ALA A 87 -9.92 16.62 6.89
CA ALA A 87 -9.68 17.86 7.64
C ALA A 87 -8.20 18.28 7.65
N LEU A 88 -7.26 17.35 7.47
CA LEU A 88 -5.82 17.64 7.40
C LEU A 88 -5.36 18.20 6.05
N ARG A 89 -6.22 18.18 5.02
CA ARG A 89 -5.85 18.59 3.66
C ARG A 89 -5.20 19.98 3.62
N PRO A 90 -5.77 21.06 4.20
CA PRO A 90 -5.18 22.38 4.09
C PRO A 90 -3.77 22.46 4.71
N GLU A 91 -3.56 21.77 5.84
CA GLU A 91 -2.27 21.75 6.53
C GLU A 91 -1.22 20.98 5.73
N LEU A 92 -1.57 19.78 5.23
CA LEU A 92 -0.68 18.96 4.43
C LEU A 92 -0.33 19.61 3.10
N GLU A 93 -1.31 20.18 2.39
CA GLU A 93 -1.06 20.87 1.11
C GLU A 93 -0.16 22.08 1.29
N LYS A 94 -0.34 22.82 2.40
CA LYS A 94 0.57 23.91 2.77
C LYS A 94 1.98 23.39 3.08
N ALA A 95 2.12 22.29 3.82
CA ALA A 95 3.40 21.70 4.18
C ALA A 95 4.17 21.18 2.95
N PHE A 96 3.46 20.62 1.96
CA PHE A 96 4.06 20.14 0.72
C PHE A 96 4.20 21.21 -0.37
N GLY A 97 3.49 22.33 -0.24
CA GLY A 97 3.42 23.36 -1.29
C GLY A 97 2.71 22.88 -2.56
N MET A 98 1.85 21.85 -2.46
CA MET A 98 1.12 21.26 -3.58
C MET A 98 -0.12 20.50 -3.12
N LYS A 99 -1.03 20.21 -4.06
CA LYS A 99 -2.24 19.43 -3.77
C LYS A 99 -1.87 17.97 -3.50
N LEU A 100 -2.65 17.29 -2.64
CA LEU A 100 -2.38 15.89 -2.29
C LEU A 100 -2.47 14.95 -3.50
N GLU A 101 -3.33 15.26 -4.47
CA GLU A 101 -3.45 14.51 -5.74
C GLU A 101 -2.18 14.58 -6.60
N GLN A 102 -1.32 15.57 -6.37
CA GLN A 102 -0.05 15.74 -7.09
C GLN A 102 1.10 14.95 -6.45
N LEU A 103 0.85 14.23 -5.34
CA LEU A 103 1.86 13.43 -4.67
C LEU A 103 2.19 12.12 -5.40
N GLN A 104 1.49 11.78 -6.49
CA GLN A 104 1.82 10.60 -7.27
C GLN A 104 3.29 10.61 -7.73
N ASN A 105 3.97 9.48 -7.56
CA ASN A 105 5.41 9.28 -7.74
C ASN A 105 6.31 10.09 -6.79
N ARG A 106 5.77 10.76 -5.77
CA ARG A 106 6.57 11.36 -4.69
C ARG A 106 6.90 10.31 -3.64
N ARG A 107 8.10 10.42 -3.08
CA ARG A 107 8.59 9.56 -2.00
C ARG A 107 8.42 10.27 -0.67
N LEU A 108 7.77 9.61 0.27
CA LEU A 108 7.40 10.16 1.57
C LEU A 108 8.07 9.37 2.70
N LEU A 109 8.38 10.08 3.78
CA LEU A 109 8.57 9.50 5.10
C LEU A 109 7.28 9.63 5.88
N VAL A 110 6.86 8.53 6.49
CA VAL A 110 5.58 8.39 7.18
C VAL A 110 5.85 7.89 8.59
N ARG A 111 5.57 8.69 9.60
CA ARG A 111 5.63 8.25 11.00
C ARG A 111 4.27 7.69 11.41
N GLY A 112 4.25 6.49 12.00
CA GLY A 112 3.02 5.93 12.53
C GLY A 112 3.13 4.45 12.85
N THR A 113 1.98 3.78 12.82
CA THR A 113 1.85 2.34 13.00
C THR A 113 1.17 1.75 11.77
N ALA A 114 1.85 0.82 11.09
CA ALA A 114 1.27 0.03 10.02
C ALA A 114 0.55 -1.17 10.64
N GLY A 115 -0.76 -1.23 10.47
CA GLY A 115 -1.63 -2.26 11.04
C GLY A 115 -2.47 -2.97 9.98
N ARG A 116 -2.82 -4.23 10.23
CA ARG A 116 -3.69 -5.01 9.35
C ARG A 116 -5.15 -4.66 9.64
N VAL A 117 -5.85 -4.14 8.63
CA VAL A 117 -7.26 -3.75 8.70
C VAL A 117 -8.10 -4.69 7.83
N ARG A 118 -9.18 -5.23 8.40
CA ARG A 118 -10.17 -6.02 7.66
C ARG A 118 -11.14 -5.08 6.95
N ILE A 119 -11.24 -5.21 5.63
CA ILE A 119 -12.17 -4.45 4.80
C ILE A 119 -13.26 -5.38 4.29
N ALA A 120 -14.52 -5.08 4.64
CA ALA A 120 -15.68 -5.80 4.11
C ALA A 120 -15.96 -5.33 2.67
N PHE A 121 -16.36 -6.26 1.80
CA PHE A 121 -16.93 -5.89 0.51
C PHE A 121 -18.35 -5.42 0.71
N ILE A 122 -18.73 -4.34 0.03
CA ILE A 122 -20.10 -3.84 0.00
C ILE A 122 -20.81 -4.42 -1.24
N ASP A 123 -22.02 -4.90 -1.07
CA ASP A 123 -22.85 -5.41 -2.16
C ASP A 123 -23.51 -4.27 -2.97
N SER A 124 -24.27 -4.63 -4.01
CA SER A 124 -24.96 -3.65 -4.86
C SER A 124 -26.03 -2.83 -4.14
N ASN A 125 -26.46 -3.27 -2.95
CA ASN A 125 -27.48 -2.61 -2.13
C ASN A 125 -26.88 -1.75 -1.02
N GLY A 126 -25.54 -1.63 -0.97
CA GLY A 126 -24.84 -0.86 0.08
C GLY A 126 -24.64 -1.63 1.39
N GLN A 127 -24.93 -2.93 1.43
CA GLN A 127 -24.77 -3.75 2.63
C GLN A 127 -23.41 -4.44 2.66
N GLN A 128 -22.85 -4.66 3.86
CA GLN A 128 -21.66 -5.49 4.00
C GLN A 128 -21.99 -6.92 3.58
N SER A 129 -21.23 -7.44 2.63
CA SER A 129 -21.26 -8.84 2.26
C SER A 129 -20.38 -9.68 3.18
N ASP A 130 -20.52 -11.00 3.11
CA ASP A 130 -19.67 -11.95 3.85
C ASP A 130 -18.21 -11.97 3.34
N LYS A 131 -17.94 -11.38 2.19
CA LYS A 131 -16.60 -11.32 1.60
C LYS A 131 -15.80 -10.18 2.23
N TYR A 132 -14.51 -10.41 2.44
CA TYR A 132 -13.59 -9.42 2.96
C TYR A 132 -12.19 -9.59 2.39
N TYR A 133 -11.38 -8.55 2.52
CA TYR A 133 -9.94 -8.59 2.27
C TYR A 133 -9.21 -7.83 3.38
N TYR A 134 -7.88 -7.93 3.40
CA TYR A 134 -7.06 -7.18 4.34
C TYR A 134 -6.26 -6.10 3.62
N GLN A 135 -6.10 -4.97 4.29
CA GLN A 135 -5.17 -3.91 3.92
C GLN A 135 -4.18 -3.67 5.04
N THR A 136 -2.97 -3.27 4.69
CA THR A 136 -2.07 -2.63 5.65
C THR A 136 -2.35 -1.13 5.61
N GLN A 137 -2.75 -0.54 6.73
CA GLN A 137 -3.02 0.89 6.82
C GLN A 137 -2.14 1.58 7.85
N ILE A 138 -1.81 2.84 7.59
CA ILE A 138 -1.26 3.78 8.56
C ILE A 138 -2.24 4.93 8.68
N GLU A 139 -2.75 5.17 9.87
CA GLU A 139 -3.64 6.29 10.17
C GLU A 139 -2.84 7.60 10.31
N ILE A 140 -3.25 8.64 9.60
CA ILE A 140 -2.64 9.97 9.63
C ILE A 140 -3.61 10.94 10.29
N ARG A 141 -3.22 11.44 11.47
CA ARG A 141 -3.99 12.37 12.30
C ARG A 141 -3.30 13.72 12.53
N ASP A 142 -2.03 13.83 12.15
CA ASP A 142 -1.23 15.05 12.25
C ASP A 142 -0.36 15.19 11.00
N ALA A 143 -0.32 16.38 10.40
CA ALA A 143 0.46 16.64 9.19
C ALA A 143 1.97 16.35 9.36
N LYS A 144 2.51 16.49 10.58
CA LYS A 144 3.92 16.21 10.93
C LYS A 144 4.28 14.73 10.80
N GLN A 145 3.30 13.84 10.68
CA GLN A 145 3.55 12.43 10.37
C GLN A 145 4.11 12.26 8.95
N LEU A 146 3.86 13.20 8.04
CA LEU A 146 4.25 13.12 6.64
C LEU A 146 5.31 14.17 6.29
N ARG A 147 6.32 13.77 5.54
CA ARG A 147 7.29 14.68 4.91
C ARG A 147 7.86 14.04 3.65
N PHE A 148 8.47 14.82 2.77
CA PHE A 148 9.25 14.25 1.67
C PHE A 148 10.44 13.44 2.22
N ALA A 149 10.72 12.31 1.56
CA ALA A 149 11.96 11.60 1.78
C ALA A 149 13.15 12.39 1.20
N PRO A 150 14.33 12.29 1.82
CA PRO A 150 15.56 12.90 1.30
C PRO A 150 15.99 12.30 -0.04
#